data_AF-A0A7C2WMZ0-F1
#
_entry.id   AF-A0A7C2WMZ0-F1
#
_cell.length_a   1.000
_cell.length_b   1.000
_cell.length_c   1.000
_cell.angle_alpha   90.00
_cell.angle_beta   90.00
_cell.angle_gamma   90.00
#
_symmetry.space_group_name_H-M   'P 1'
#
loop_
_entity.id
_entity.type
_entity.pdbx_description
1 polymer ?
#
loop_
_entity_poly.entity_id
_entity_poly.type
_entity_poly.pdbx_seq_one_letter_code
_entity_poly.pdbx_strand_id
1 'polypeptide(L)'
;MDTLQRIGWVYLLLAIPAAYGIFLVIQEQKAMQYSIFLGIFLAYLALEWMYDFVLKIPFRQNWKLLTPYLCLYYAMNYGFVVMVWKTSLLGGIVMLALFIIQIIVNISTHHLESTDKAP
;
A
#
# COMPACT_ATOMS: atom_id res chain seq x y z
N MET A 1 -22.19 -8.82 0.50
CA MET A 1 -21.14 -7.95 -0.09
C MET A 1 -20.48 -7.08 0.99
N ASP A 2 -20.61 -7.48 2.26
CA ASP A 2 -20.41 -6.59 3.41
C ASP A 2 -18.98 -6.59 3.95
N THR A 3 -18.20 -7.62 3.64
CA THR A 3 -16.81 -7.75 4.09
C THR A 3 -15.86 -6.81 3.36
N LEU A 4 -16.02 -6.62 2.04
CA LEU A 4 -15.11 -5.78 1.25
C LEU A 4 -15.25 -4.30 1.64
N GLN A 5 -16.48 -3.82 1.80
CA GLN A 5 -16.78 -2.43 2.16
C GLN A 5 -16.35 -2.12 3.60
N ARG A 6 -16.49 -3.08 4.53
CA ARG A 6 -16.06 -2.93 5.92
C ARG A 6 -14.54 -2.88 6.04
N ILE A 7 -13.81 -3.65 5.23
CA ILE A 7 -12.34 -3.62 5.18
C ILE A 7 -11.85 -2.28 4.61
N GLY A 8 -12.45 -1.78 3.52
CA GLY A 8 -12.09 -0.47 2.94
C GLY A 8 -12.29 0.69 3.93
N TRP A 9 -13.34 0.64 4.75
CA TRP A 9 -13.60 1.66 5.77
C TRP A 9 -12.54 1.67 6.89
N VAL A 10 -12.08 0.50 7.33
CA VAL A 10 -11.00 0.37 8.32
C VAL A 10 -9.67 0.83 7.71
N TYR A 11 -9.41 0.54 6.44
CA TYR A 11 -8.23 1.03 5.73
C TYR A 11 -8.21 2.57 5.63
N LEU A 12 -9.37 3.19 5.40
CA LEU A 12 -9.52 4.64 5.42
C LEU A 12 -9.20 5.28 6.77
N LEU A 13 -9.40 4.55 7.87
CA LEU A 13 -9.03 5.02 9.21
C LEU A 13 -7.51 5.27 9.32
N LEU A 14 -6.67 4.56 8.53
CA LEU A 14 -5.23 4.79 8.49
C LEU A 14 -4.86 6.16 7.89
N ALA A 15 -5.79 6.87 7.23
CA ALA A 15 -5.56 8.24 6.77
C ALA A 15 -5.27 9.19 7.94
N ILE A 16 -5.87 8.94 9.11
CA ILE A 16 -5.74 9.79 10.29
C ILE A 16 -4.30 9.78 10.83
N PRO A 17 -3.68 8.62 11.16
CA PRO A 17 -2.28 8.58 11.58
C PRO A 17 -1.33 9.01 10.46
N ALA A 18 -1.67 8.81 9.19
CA ALA A 18 -0.86 9.30 8.07
C ALA A 18 -0.84 10.83 7.99
N ALA A 19 -2.00 11.48 8.06
CA ALA A 19 -2.10 12.94 8.07
C ALA A 19 -1.39 13.53 9.30
N TYR A 20 -1.55 12.90 10.46
CA TYR A 20 -0.84 13.28 11.68
C TYR A 20 0.69 13.15 11.54
N GLY A 21 1.15 12.07 10.91
CA GLY A 21 2.58 11.88 10.64
C GLY A 21 3.15 12.95 9.69
N ILE A 22 2.39 13.43 8.70
CA ILE A 22 2.84 14.52 7.82
C ILE A 22 3.00 15.80 8.63
N PHE A 23 2.01 16.10 9.48
CA PHE A 23 2.06 17.26 10.38
C PHE A 23 3.28 17.21 11.31
N LEU A 24 3.56 16.05 11.90
CA LEU A 24 4.71 15.83 12.77
C LEU A 24 6.05 15.99 12.02
N VAL A 25 6.17 15.48 10.78
CA VAL A 25 7.39 15.60 9.97
C VAL A 25 7.65 17.05 9.55
N ILE A 26 6.60 17.81 9.23
CA ILE A 26 6.71 19.25 8.95
C ILE A 26 7.15 20.01 10.19
N GLN A 27 6.63 19.65 11.38
CA GLN A 27 6.97 20.31 12.63
C GLN A 27 8.41 20.02 13.10
N GLU A 28 8.89 18.78 12.91
CA GLU A 28 10.22 18.37 13.38
C GLU A 28 11.37 18.58 12.37
N GLN A 29 11.10 19.09 11.15
CA GLN A 29 12.07 19.20 10.05
C GLN A 29 12.90 17.91 9.79
N LYS A 30 12.37 16.74 10.16
CA LYS A 30 13.06 15.47 9.91
C LYS A 30 12.97 15.09 8.44
N ALA A 31 13.91 14.22 8.04
CA ALA A 31 14.25 13.89 6.66
C ALA A 31 13.05 13.92 5.70
N MET A 32 13.13 14.81 4.70
CA MET A 32 12.14 15.03 3.63
C MET A 32 11.58 13.75 2.99
N GLN A 33 12.35 12.66 3.05
CA GLN A 33 11.97 11.31 2.61
C GLN A 33 10.73 10.77 3.32
N TYR A 34 10.55 11.03 4.61
CA TYR A 34 9.35 10.59 5.36
C TYR A 34 8.07 11.25 4.83
N SER A 35 8.14 12.55 4.50
CA SER A 35 7.00 13.27 3.92
C SER A 35 6.63 12.73 2.53
N ILE A 36 7.62 12.38 1.72
CA ILE A 36 7.39 11.84 0.37
C ILE A 36 6.66 10.49 0.45
N PHE A 37 7.12 9.57 1.30
CA PHE A 37 6.46 8.27 1.45
C PHE A 37 5.08 8.37 2.06
N LEU A 38 4.91 9.24 3.05
CA LEU A 38 3.62 9.46 3.67
C LEU A 38 2.64 10.15 2.71
N GLY A 39 3.12 11.02 1.82
CA GLY A 39 2.35 11.59 0.72
C GLY A 39 1.92 10.53 -0.30
N ILE A 40 2.81 9.58 -0.66
CA ILE A 40 2.47 8.42 -1.52
C ILE A 40 1.40 7.54 -0.84
N PHE A 41 1.51 7.31 0.47
CA PHE A 41 0.51 6.57 1.23
C PHE A 41 -0.85 7.28 1.25
N LEU A 42 -0.83 8.61 1.41
CA LEU A 42 -2.05 9.41 1.41
C LEU A 42 -2.70 9.43 0.02
N ALA A 43 -1.90 9.51 -1.04
CA ALA A 43 -2.37 9.39 -2.42
C ALA A 43 -2.96 8.00 -2.70
N TYR A 44 -2.36 6.94 -2.17
CA TYR A 44 -2.89 5.58 -2.24
C TYR A 44 -4.27 5.48 -1.57
N LEU A 45 -4.40 5.97 -0.33
CA LEU A 45 -5.69 6.00 0.38
C LEU A 45 -6.74 6.86 -0.34
N ALA A 46 -6.34 8.01 -0.89
CA ALA A 46 -7.23 8.88 -1.63
C ALA A 46 -7.76 8.20 -2.90
N LEU A 47 -6.91 7.44 -3.59
CA LEU A 47 -7.31 6.63 -4.74
C LEU A 47 -8.27 5.51 -4.36
N GLU A 48 -8.00 4.81 -3.25
CA GLU A 48 -8.90 3.77 -2.73
C GLU A 48 -10.26 4.37 -2.34
N TRP A 49 -10.29 5.49 -1.62
CA TRP A 49 -11.51 6.20 -1.29
C TRP A 49 -12.28 6.66 -2.54
N MET A 50 -11.58 7.23 -3.53
CA MET A 50 -12.18 7.67 -4.77
C MET A 50 -12.82 6.48 -5.51
N TYR A 51 -12.12 5.36 -5.67
CA TYR A 51 -12.65 4.22 -6.40
C TYR A 51 -13.77 3.47 -5.67
N ASP A 52 -13.65 3.23 -4.35
CA ASP A 52 -14.63 2.46 -3.58
C ASP A 52 -15.82 3.32 -3.11
N PHE A 53 -15.63 4.57 -2.69
CA PHE A 53 -16.69 5.40 -2.12
C PHE A 53 -17.32 6.37 -3.10
N VAL A 54 -16.51 7.06 -3.92
CA VAL A 54 -17.02 8.07 -4.84
C VAL A 54 -17.58 7.41 -6.10
N LEU A 55 -16.76 6.60 -6.78
CA LEU A 55 -17.18 6.00 -8.04
C LEU A 55 -17.83 4.61 -7.87
N LYS A 56 -17.65 3.92 -6.73
CA LYS A 56 -18.19 2.58 -6.44
C LYS A 56 -17.95 1.57 -7.57
N ILE A 57 -16.82 1.70 -8.28
CA ILE A 57 -16.50 0.85 -9.44
C ILE A 57 -15.75 -0.37 -8.91
N PRO A 58 -16.00 -1.58 -9.44
CA PRO A 58 -15.13 -2.73 -9.20
C PRO A 58 -13.78 -2.53 -9.92
N PHE A 59 -12.96 -1.59 -9.45
CA PHE A 59 -11.65 -1.22 -10.02
C PHE A 59 -10.68 -2.41 -10.02
N ARG A 60 -10.88 -3.38 -9.11
CA ARG A 60 -10.13 -4.63 -9.03
C ARG A 60 -10.33 -5.53 -10.26
N GLN A 61 -11.44 -5.36 -10.97
CA GLN A 61 -11.78 -6.13 -12.16
C GLN A 61 -11.29 -5.46 -13.45
N ASN A 62 -10.88 -4.19 -13.38
CA ASN A 62 -10.41 -3.43 -14.52
C ASN A 62 -8.91 -3.13 -14.38
N TRP A 63 -8.10 -3.84 -15.16
CA TRP A 63 -6.64 -3.74 -15.13
C TRP A 63 -6.13 -2.29 -15.25
N LYS A 64 -6.81 -1.42 -16.04
CA LYS A 64 -6.41 -0.01 -16.20
C LYS A 64 -6.48 0.80 -14.90
N LEU A 65 -7.44 0.47 -14.03
CA LEU A 65 -7.62 1.11 -12.72
C LEU A 65 -6.82 0.39 -11.63
N LEU A 66 -6.61 -0.92 -11.78
CA LEU A 66 -5.80 -1.74 -10.90
C LEU A 66 -4.30 -1.40 -10.98
N THR A 67 -3.78 -1.07 -12.18
CA THR A 67 -2.36 -0.71 -12.37
C THR A 67 -1.90 0.48 -11.53
N PRO A 68 -2.54 1.66 -11.56
CA PRO A 68 -2.11 2.78 -10.72
C PRO A 68 -2.22 2.46 -9.23
N TYR A 69 -3.24 1.70 -8.81
CA TYR A 69 -3.38 1.22 -7.44
C TYR A 69 -2.22 0.32 -7.00
N LEU A 70 -1.86 -0.68 -7.81
CA LEU A 70 -0.70 -1.56 -7.56
C LEU A 70 0.61 -0.76 -7.54
N CYS A 71 0.77 0.21 -8.44
CA CYS A 71 1.96 1.04 -8.52
C CYS A 71 2.18 1.81 -7.21
N LEU A 72 1.12 2.44 -6.68
CA LEU A 72 1.14 3.12 -5.39
C LEU A 72 1.37 2.16 -4.21
N TYR A 73 0.74 0.98 -4.23
CA TYR A 73 0.94 -0.05 -3.22
C TYR A 73 2.41 -0.49 -3.14
N TYR A 74 3.04 -0.79 -4.28
CA TYR A 74 4.44 -1.18 -4.32
C TYR A 74 5.38 -0.02 -3.99
N ALA A 75 5.07 1.21 -4.42
CA ALA A 75 5.83 2.40 -4.08
C ALA A 75 5.86 2.67 -2.56
N MET A 76 4.71 2.50 -1.89
CA MET A 76 4.62 2.59 -0.43
C MET A 76 5.46 1.51 0.26
N ASN A 77 5.33 0.23 -0.14
CA ASN A 77 6.07 -0.87 0.46
C ASN A 77 7.59 -0.71 0.29
N TYR A 78 8.03 -0.27 -0.89
CA TYR A 78 9.44 0.07 -1.13
C TYR A 78 9.93 1.16 -0.17
N GLY A 79 9.09 2.16 0.09
CA GLY A 79 9.38 3.22 1.05
C GLY A 79 9.66 2.72 2.46
N PHE A 80 8.84 1.80 2.95
CA PHE A 80 9.09 1.17 4.25
C PHE A 80 10.42 0.44 4.31
N VAL A 81 10.81 -0.28 3.26
CA VAL A 81 12.11 -0.98 3.20
C VAL A 81 13.27 0.02 3.27
N VAL A 82 13.24 1.07 2.45
CA VAL A 82 14.32 2.09 2.40
C VAL A 82 14.43 2.88 3.71
N MET A 83 13.30 3.21 4.34
CA MET A 83 13.28 3.94 5.62
C MET A 83 13.88 3.13 6.76
N VAL A 84 13.57 1.83 6.84
CA VAL A 84 14.14 0.97 7.88
C VAL A 84 15.64 0.76 7.63
N TRP A 85 16.08 0.68 6.37
CA TRP A 85 17.50 0.56 6.02
C TRP A 85 18.35 1.76 6.48
N LYS A 86 17.80 2.97 6.39
CA LYS A 86 18.44 4.21 6.90
C LYS A 86 18.55 4.22 8.42
N THR A 87 17.66 3.51 9.12
CA THR A 87 17.59 3.48 10.59
C THR A 87 18.40 2.32 11.18
N SER A 88 18.33 1.15 10.56
CA SER A 88 19.02 -0.06 11.01
C SER A 88 19.27 -1.01 9.83
N LEU A 89 20.53 -1.43 9.68
CA LEU A 89 20.93 -2.35 8.60
C LEU A 89 20.25 -3.72 8.76
N LEU A 90 20.16 -4.23 9.99
CA LEU A 90 19.48 -5.48 10.32
C LEU A 90 17.96 -5.43 10.04
N GLY A 91 17.28 -4.35 10.43
CA GLY A 91 15.86 -4.18 10.13
C GLY A 91 15.58 -4.03 8.63
N GLY A 92 16.48 -3.36 7.90
CA GLY A 92 16.36 -3.21 6.44
C GLY A 92 16.42 -4.55 5.72
N ILE A 93 17.37 -5.42 6.11
CA ILE A 93 17.48 -6.79 5.57
C ILE A 93 16.23 -7.62 5.88
N VAL A 94 15.72 -7.55 7.12
CA VAL A 94 14.49 -8.26 7.51
C VAL A 94 13.30 -7.78 6.67
N MET A 95 13.11 -6.47 6.53
CA MET A 95 12.00 -5.90 5.74
C MET A 95 12.11 -6.23 4.25
N LEU A 96 13.33 -6.24 3.69
CA LEU A 96 13.55 -6.66 2.31
C LEU A 96 13.18 -8.14 2.12
N ALA A 97 13.63 -9.02 3.03
CA ALA A 97 13.32 -10.44 2.97
C ALA A 97 11.80 -10.68 3.05
N LEU A 98 11.12 -10.00 3.98
CA LEU A 98 9.66 -10.06 4.09
C LEU A 98 8.96 -9.58 2.83
N PHE A 99 9.42 -8.48 2.22
CA PHE A 99 8.86 -7.96 0.98
C PHE A 99 9.04 -8.92 -0.20
N ILE A 100 10.21 -9.56 -0.34
CA ILE A 100 10.46 -10.58 -1.36
C ILE A 100 9.53 -11.78 -1.16
N ILE A 101 9.41 -12.28 0.08
CA ILE A 101 8.48 -13.37 0.41
C ILE A 101 7.05 -12.97 0.03
N GLN A 102 6.64 -11.75 0.36
CA GLN A 102 5.30 -11.24 0.06
C GLN A 102 5.03 -11.20 -1.46
N ILE A 103 6.00 -10.81 -2.29
CA ILE A 103 5.89 -10.87 -3.76
C ILE A 103 5.75 -12.33 -4.23
N ILE A 104 6.60 -13.24 -3.73
CA ILE A 104 6.59 -14.65 -4.13
C ILE A 104 5.25 -15.30 -3.76
N VAL A 105 4.77 -15.08 -2.53
CA VAL A 105 3.48 -15.60 -2.07
C VAL A 105 2.35 -15.02 -2.91
N ASN A 106 2.34 -13.70 -3.16
CA ASN A 106 1.29 -13.07 -3.95
C ASN A 106 1.23 -13.61 -5.39
N ILE A 107 2.39 -13.79 -6.04
CA ILE A 107 2.47 -14.41 -7.38
C ILE A 107 2.01 -15.87 -7.32
N SER A 108 2.48 -16.64 -6.34
CA SER A 108 2.14 -18.05 -6.20
C SER A 108 0.64 -18.25 -5.96
N THR A 109 0.01 -17.47 -5.08
CA THR A 109 -1.42 -17.55 -4.81
C THR A 109 -2.26 -17.20 -6.04
N HIS A 110 -1.91 -16.11 -6.76
CA HIS A 110 -2.63 -15.76 -7.98
C HIS A 110 -2.40 -16.75 -9.14
N HIS A 111 -1.21 -17.37 -9.21
CA HIS A 111 -0.93 -18.42 -10.19
C HIS A 111 -1.74 -19.70 -9.88
N LEU A 112 -1.80 -20.09 -8.61
CA LEU A 112 -2.56 -21.26 -8.14
C LEU A 112 -4.07 -21.11 -8.37
N GLU A 113 -4.63 -19.92 -8.14
CA GLU A 113 -6.06 -19.66 -8.40
C GLU A 113 -6.42 -19.65 -9.90
N SER A 114 -5.42 -19.44 -10.77
CA SER A 114 -5.61 -19.53 -12.23
C SER A 114 -5.56 -20.96 -12.76
N THR A 115 -4.81 -21.85 -12.11
CA THR A 115 -4.74 -23.28 -12.48
C THR A 115 -5.91 -24.11 -11.96
N ASP A 116 -6.56 -23.70 -10.86
CA ASP A 116 -7.74 -24.38 -10.31
C ASP A 116 -9.03 -24.07 -11.10
N LYS A 117 -8.97 -23.13 -12.06
CA LYS A 117 -10.07 -22.77 -12.99
C LYS A 117 -9.85 -23.29 -14.42
N ALA A 118 -8.86 -24.13 -14.65
CA ALA A 118 -8.68 -24.82 -15.94
C ALA A 118 -9.53 -26.10 -15.96
N PRO A 119 -10.35 -26.33 -17.01
CA PRO A 119 -11.23 -27.51 -17.13
C PRO A 119 -10.46 -28.82 -17.32
#